data_AF-A0A527YNH6-F1
#
_entry.id   AF-A0A527YNH6-F1
#
_cell.length_a   1.000
_cell.length_b   1.000
_cell.length_c   1.000
_cell.angle_alpha   90.00
_cell.angle_beta   90.00
_cell.angle_gamma   90.00
#
_symmetry.space_group_name_H-M   'P 1'
#
loop_
_entity.id
_entity.type
_entity.pdbx_description
1 polymer ?
#
loop_
_entity_poly.entity_id
_entity_poly.type
_entity_poly.pdbx_seq_one_letter_code
_entity_poly.pdbx_strand_id
1 'polypeptide(L)' 'FWAIEDKASGRFIGEAGFHDLKRDMVPSIEGVPEAGWALVPSAHGKGFASEVVRLVLAWGDEAFGRART' A
#
# COMPACT_ATOMS: atom_id res chain seq x y z
N PHE A 1 2.99 -7.39 -1.05
CA PHE A 1 1.81 -6.77 -1.68
C PHE A 1 0.60 -7.69 -1.53
N TRP A 2 -0.59 -7.10 -1.40
CA TRP A 2 -1.88 -7.78 -1.38
C TRP A 2 -2.74 -7.33 -2.56
N ALA A 3 -3.56 -8.25 -3.07
CA ALA A 3 -4.62 -7.94 -4.01
C ALA A 3 -5.77 -7.22 -3.30
N ILE A 4 -6.37 -6.25 -4.00
CA ILE A 4 -7.60 -5.57 -3.59
C ILE A 4 -8.73 -6.14 -4.43
N GLU A 5 -9.75 -6.67 -3.77
CA GLU A 5 -10.95 -7.19 -4.41
C GLU A 5 -12.18 -6.38 -4.02
N ASP A 6 -13.02 -6.06 -5.01
CA ASP A 6 -14.34 -5.51 -4.75
C ASP A 6 -15.20 -6.56 -4.07
N LYS A 7 -15.59 -6.29 -2.82
CA LYS A 7 -16.35 -7.24 -1.99
C LYS A 7 -17.68 -7.68 -2.62
N ALA A 8 -18.33 -6.81 -3.40
CA ALA A 8 -19.63 -7.12 -3.98
C ALA A 8 -19.52 -8.08 -5.18
N SER A 9 -18.52 -7.88 -6.05
CA SER A 9 -18.35 -8.68 -7.27
C SER A 9 -17.23 -9.72 -7.22
N GLY A 10 -16.40 -9.72 -6.18
CA GLY A 10 -15.19 -10.54 -6.08
C GLY A 10 -14.13 -10.19 -7.13
N ARG A 11 -14.28 -9.06 -7.84
CA ARG A 11 -13.35 -8.68 -8.90
C ARG A 11 -12.10 -8.05 -8.31
N PHE A 12 -10.95 -8.43 -8.84
CA PHE A 12 -9.70 -7.69 -8.64
C PHE A 12 -9.86 -6.24 -9.11
N ILE A 13 -9.49 -5.29 -8.25
CA ILE A 13 -9.53 -3.86 -8.53
C ILE A 13 -8.18 -3.16 -8.34
N GLY A 14 -7.13 -3.88 -7.93
CA GLY A 14 -5.81 -3.31 -7.74
C GLY A 14 -4.98 -4.06 -6.71
N GLU A 15 -3.88 -3.44 -6.29
CA GLU A 15 -2.99 -3.96 -5.27
C GLU A 15 -2.51 -2.84 -4.35
N ALA A 16 -2.15 -3.19 -3.12
CA ALA A 16 -1.49 -2.29 -2.18
C ALA A 16 -0.57 -3.05 -1.23
N GLY A 17 0.38 -2.35 -0.63
CA GLY A 17 1.24 -2.92 0.40
C GLY A 17 2.53 -2.15 0.58
N PHE A 18 3.54 -2.84 1.09
CA PHE A 18 4.88 -2.31 1.29
C PHE A 18 5.91 -3.01 0.40
N HIS A 19 6.96 -2.27 0.04
CA HIS A 19 8.14 -2.78 -0.67
C HIS A 19 9.44 -2.18 -0.09
N ASP A 20 10.56 -2.80 -0.45
CA ASP A 20 11.90 -2.24 -0.35
C ASP A 20 12.54 -2.40 -1.74
N LEU A 21 12.47 -1.34 -2.55
CA LEU A 21 12.88 -1.42 -3.96
C LEU A 21 14.38 -1.21 -4.18
N LYS A 22 15.15 -0.94 -3.12
CA LYS A 22 16.61 -0.68 -3.20
C LYS A 22 16.96 0.32 -4.30
N ARG A 23 16.18 1.41 -4.38
CA ARG A 23 16.36 2.45 -5.40
C ARG A 23 17.73 3.09 -5.24
N ASP A 24 18.44 3.27 -6.35
CA ASP A 24 19.69 4.01 -6.36
C ASP A 24 19.41 5.52 -6.17
N MET A 25 19.43 5.98 -4.92
CA MET A 25 19.18 7.37 -4.56
C MET A 25 19.87 7.78 -3.25
N VAL A 26 20.02 9.10 -3.06
CA VAL A 26 20.65 9.71 -1.88
C VAL A 26 19.72 10.78 -1.28
N PRO A 27 19.34 10.69 0.02
CA PRO A 27 19.66 9.60 0.94
C PRO A 27 18.94 8.29 0.58
N SER A 28 19.55 7.15 0.96
CA SER A 28 18.89 5.85 0.84
C SER A 28 17.70 5.74 1.80
N ILE A 29 16.66 5.02 1.37
CA ILE A 29 15.54 4.59 2.22
C ILE A 29 15.49 3.06 2.37
N GLU A 30 16.57 2.35 2.02
CA GLU A 30 16.64 0.91 2.21
C GLU A 30 16.34 0.54 3.68
N GLY A 31 15.55 -0.53 3.87
CA GLY A 31 15.05 -0.91 5.19
C GLY A 31 13.90 -0.05 5.74
N VAL A 32 13.50 1.02 5.04
CA VAL A 32 12.26 1.77 5.34
C VAL A 32 11.13 1.19 4.48
N PRO A 33 10.02 0.70 5.08
CA PRO A 33 8.88 0.20 4.31
C PRO A 33 8.28 1.29 3.41
N GLU A 34 8.37 1.10 2.09
CA GLU A 34 7.76 2.01 1.11
C GLU A 34 6.31 1.57 0.85
N ALA A 35 5.32 2.41 1.16
CA ALA A 35 3.93 2.14 0.82
C ALA A 35 3.67 2.37 -0.68
N GLY A 36 3.04 1.41 -1.34
CA GLY A 36 2.66 1.50 -2.75
C GLY A 36 1.26 0.95 -3.00
N TRP A 37 0.56 1.52 -3.99
CA TRP A 37 -0.74 1.05 -4.44
C TRP A 37 -0.97 1.38 -5.91
N ALA A 38 -1.77 0.55 -6.57
CA ALA A 38 -2.27 0.81 -7.91
C ALA A 38 -3.68 0.24 -8.03
N LEU A 39 -4.60 1.00 -8.62
CA LEU A 39 -5.97 0.57 -8.85
C LEU A 39 -6.30 0.62 -10.33
N VAL A 40 -7.20 -0.25 -10.77
CA VAL A 40 -7.75 -0.21 -12.13
C VAL A 40 -8.52 1.10 -12.37
N PRO A 41 -8.55 1.65 -13.60
CA PRO A 41 -9.19 2.94 -13.89
C PRO A 41 -10.66 3.04 -13.42
N SER A 42 -11.43 1.95 -13.54
CA SER A 42 -12.84 1.90 -13.11
C SER A 42 -13.05 2.04 -11.60
N ALA A 43 -11.99 1.94 -10.80
CA ALA A 43 -11.99 2.10 -9.36
C ALA A 43 -11.54 3.52 -8.92
N HIS A 44 -11.03 4.34 -9.84
CA HIS A 44 -10.59 5.70 -9.55
C HIS A 44 -11.77 6.61 -9.22
N GLY A 45 -11.53 7.64 -8.41
CA GLY A 45 -12.56 8.61 -8.00
C GLY A 45 -13.61 8.08 -7.00
N LYS A 46 -13.52 6.81 -6.58
CA LYS A 46 -14.48 6.16 -5.67
C LYS A 46 -14.04 6.08 -4.20
N GLY A 47 -12.84 6.58 -3.89
CA GLY A 47 -12.29 6.58 -2.53
C GLY A 47 -11.59 5.30 -2.09
N PHE A 48 -11.62 4.22 -2.89
CA PHE A 48 -11.04 2.92 -2.53
C PHE A 48 -9.55 2.96 -2.19
N ALA A 49 -8.75 3.73 -2.93
CA ALA A 49 -7.32 3.86 -2.65
C ALA A 49 -7.09 4.40 -1.22
N SER A 50 -7.81 5.46 -0.84
CA SER A 50 -7.67 6.07 0.48
C SER A 50 -8.16 5.15 1.60
N GLU A 51 -9.18 4.33 1.35
CA GLU A 51 -9.65 3.32 2.31
C GLU A 51 -8.58 2.25 2.53
N VAL A 52 -8.12 1.61 1.45
CA VAL A 52 -7.16 0.50 1.50
C VAL A 52 -5.82 0.95 2.09
N VAL A 53 -5.28 2.08 1.62
CA VAL A 53 -3.96 2.55 2.08
C VAL A 53 -3.97 2.88 3.58
N ARG A 54 -5.08 3.41 4.13
CA ARG A 54 -5.17 3.63 5.59
C ARG A 54 -5.09 2.33 6.38
N LEU A 55 -5.73 1.27 5.91
CA LEU A 55 -5.67 -0.05 6.55
C LEU A 55 -4.29 -0.67 6.41
N VAL A 56 -3.65 -0.55 5.25
CA VAL A 56 -2.27 -1.01 5.02
C VAL A 56 -1.29 -0.30 5.96
N LEU A 57 -1.41 1.02 6.12
CA LEU A 57 -0.57 1.80 7.02
C LEU A 57 -0.80 1.41 8.49
N ALA A 58 -2.05 1.28 8.92
CA ALA A 58 -2.38 0.85 10.28
C ALA A 58 -1.81 -0.54 10.60
N TRP A 59 -1.93 -1.48 9.65
CA TRP A 59 -1.28 -2.79 9.78
C TRP A 59 0.25 -2.66 9.83
N GLY A 60 0.85 -1.80 9.00
CA GLY A 60 2.30 -1.59 8.97
C GLY A 60 2.85 -1.04 10.29
N ASP A 61 2.13 -0.11 10.92
CA ASP A 61 2.49 0.44 12.24
C ASP A 61 2.55 -0.66 13.32
N GLU A 62 1.64 -1.64 13.26
CA GLU A 62 1.61 -2.78 14.17
C GLU A 62 2.67 -3.84 13.82
N ALA A 63 2.84 -4.14 12.52
CA ALA A 63 3.67 -5.25 12.06
C ALA A 63 5.17 -4.94 12.08
N PHE A 64 5.57 -3.71 11.75
CA PHE A 64 6.97 -3.30 11.71
C PHE A 64 7.42 -2.60 12.99
N GLY A 65 6.48 -2.32 13.89
CA GLY A 65 6.67 -1.44 15.04
C GLY A 65 6.81 0.03 14.60
N ARG A 66 6.53 0.95 15.52
CA ARG A 66 6.78 2.38 15.28
C ARG A 66 8.28 2.59 15.12
N ALA A 67 8.73 2.82 13.88
CA ALA A 67 10.04 3.40 13.63
C ALA A 67 10.12 4.70 14.43
N ARG A 68 11.18 4.85 15.25
CA ARG A 68 11.29 5.96 16.19
C ARG A 68 11.19 7.30 15.44
N THR A 69 10.27 8.15 15.88
CA THR A 69 10.21 9.58 15.55
C THR A 69 11.44 10.30 16.04
#